data_AF-A0A1U7GY67-F1
#
_entry.id   AF-A0A1U7GY67-F1
#
_cell.length_a   1.000
_cell.length_b   1.000
_cell.length_c   1.000
_cell.angle_alpha   90.00
_cell.angle_beta   90.00
_cell.angle_gamma   90.00
#
_symmetry.space_group_name_H-M   'P 1'
#
loop_
_entity.id
_entity.type
_entity.pdbx_description
1 polymer ?
#
loop_
_entity_poly.entity_id
_entity_poly.type
_entity_poly.pdbx_seq_one_letter_code
_entity_poly.pdbx_strand_id
1 'polypeptide(L)' 'MIHLVDTNFLLRFVDPNSNLNPIVRNVTKKLIDKGEQLTITSQNCIEFWALLNQDMNLQFTDM' A
#
# COMPACT_ATOMS: atom_id res chain seq x y z
N MET A 1 18.41 2.70 -3.48
CA MET A 1 18.00 2.44 -2.08
C MET A 1 16.85 1.43 -2.09
N ILE A 2 16.70 0.62 -1.05
CA ILE A 2 15.59 -0.35 -0.93
C ILE A 2 14.62 0.20 0.10
N HIS A 3 13.33 0.24 -0.26
CA HIS A 3 12.24 0.66 0.62
C HIS A 3 11.31 -0.51 0.86
N LEU A 4 11.09 -0.82 2.14
CA LEU A 4 10.07 -1.78 2.51
C LEU A 4 8.70 -1.08 2.49
N VAL A 5 7.77 -1.64 1.73
CA VAL A 5 6.43 -1.11 1.54
C VAL A 5 5.49 -1.68 2.59
N ASP A 6 4.84 -0.79 3.33
CA ASP A 6 3.83 -1.14 4.33
C ASP A 6 2.50 -1.57 3.69
N THR A 7 1.72 -2.36 4.43
CA THR A 7 0.39 -2.81 4.02
C THR A 7 -0.55 -1.64 3.69
N ASN A 8 -0.49 -0.54 4.45
CA ASN A 8 -1.30 0.65 4.16
C ASN A 8 -0.97 1.25 2.81
N PHE A 9 0.31 1.30 2.45
CA PHE A 9 0.73 1.83 1.16
C PHE A 9 0.14 0.99 0.01
N LEU A 10 0.16 -0.34 0.15
CA LEU A 10 -0.45 -1.26 -0.83
C LEU A 10 -1.97 -1.04 -0.95
N LEU A 11 -2.69 -0.89 0.17
CA LEU A 11 -4.14 -0.63 0.17
C LEU A 11 -4.48 0.66 -0.59
N ARG A 12 -3.77 1.75 -0.31
CA ARG A 12 -4.00 3.03 -1.01
C ARG A 12 -3.60 2.93 -2.49
N PHE A 13 -2.65 2.07 -2.84
CA PHE A 13 -2.20 1.90 -4.22
C PHE A 13 -3.23 1.18 -5.09
N VAL A 14 -3.92 0.19 -4.53
CA VAL A 14 -4.93 -0.60 -5.26
C VAL A 14 -6.33 0.01 -5.23
N ASP A 15 -6.66 0.85 -4.24
CA ASP A 15 -7.97 1.50 -4.14
C ASP A 15 -8.01 2.83 -4.94
N PRO A 16 -8.65 2.88 -6.12
CA PRO A 16 -8.75 4.10 -6.92
C PRO A 16 -9.66 5.17 -6.30
N ASN A 17 -10.52 4.81 -5.34
CA ASN A 17 -11.40 5.76 -4.66
C ASN A 17 -10.68 6.48 -3.50
N SER A 18 -9.52 5.98 -3.09
CA SER A 18 -8.71 6.64 -2.07
C SER A 18 -8.16 7.97 -2.58
N ASN A 19 -8.35 9.03 -1.82
CA ASN A 19 -7.69 10.33 -2.07
C ASN A 19 -6.16 10.23 -2.11
N LEU A 20 -5.58 9.19 -1.51
CA LEU A 20 -4.14 8.95 -1.49
C LEU A 20 -3.64 8.14 -2.69
N ASN A 21 -4.53 7.51 -3.48
CA ASN A 21 -4.16 6.73 -4.67
C ASN A 21 -3.22 7.47 -5.64
N PRO A 22 -3.54 8.72 -6.08
CA PRO A 22 -2.64 9.44 -6.98
C PRO A 22 -1.28 9.74 -6.35
N ILE A 23 -1.24 9.97 -5.03
CA ILE A 23 -0.01 10.26 -4.30
C ILE A 23 0.89 9.03 -4.27
N VAL A 24 0.38 7.88 -3.81
CA VAL A 24 1.18 6.65 -3.72
C VAL A 24 1.65 6.19 -5.10
N ARG A 25 0.82 6.29 -6.14
CA ARG A 25 1.23 5.98 -7.53
C ARG A 25 2.35 6.89 -8.02
N ASN A 26 2.26 8.19 -7.76
CA ASN A 26 3.29 9.14 -8.15
C ASN A 26 4.61 8.89 -7.39
N VAL A 27 4.54 8.59 -6.09
CA VAL A 27 5.72 8.23 -5.29
C VAL A 27 6.36 6.95 -5.82
N THR A 28 5.57 5.90 -6.07
CA THR A 28 6.06 4.66 -6.68
C THR A 28 6.78 4.92 -7.99
N LYS A 29 6.16 5.69 -8.89
CA LYS A 29 6.78 6.06 -10.17
C LYS A 29 8.11 6.81 -9.96
N LYS A 30 8.14 7.82 -9.10
CA LYS A 30 9.36 8.60 -8.82
C LYS A 30 10.50 7.77 -8.24
N LEU A 31 10.19 6.79 -7.38
CA LEU A 31 11.20 5.91 -6.79
C LEU A 31 11.74 4.94 -7.85
N ILE A 32 10.86 4.35 -8.67
CA ILE A 32 11.26 3.49 -9.79
C ILE A 32 12.11 4.27 -10.80
N ASP A 33 11.70 5.47 -11.19
CA ASP A 33 12.41 6.33 -12.15
C ASP A 33 13.83 6.72 -11.64
N LYS A 34 14.03 6.73 -10.31
CA LYS A 34 15.35 6.94 -9.67
C LYS A 34 16.21 5.67 -9.57
N GLY A 35 15.70 4.53 -10.04
CA GLY A 35 16.36 3.23 -9.88
C GLY A 35 16.31 2.69 -8.45
N GLU A 36 15.37 3.16 -7.64
CA GLU A 36 15.15 2.66 -6.28
C GLU A 36 14.20 1.45 -6.29
N GLN A 37 14.35 0.57 -5.31
CA GLN A 37 13.59 -0.66 -5.23
C GLN A 37 12.53 -0.57 -4.14
N LEU A 38 11.31 -0.95 -4.49
CA LEU A 38 10.23 -1.19 -3.53
C LEU A 38 10.13 -2.69 -3.27
N THR A 39 10.19 -3.09 -2.01
CA THR A 39 10.07 -4.49 -1.59
C THR A 39 8.87 -4.67 -0.67
N ILE A 40 8.31 -5.87 -0.65
CA ILE A 40 7.22 -6.29 0.23
C ILE A 40 7.67 -7.53 0.99
N THR A 41 7.25 -7.68 2.25
CA THR A 41 7.47 -8.93 2.99
C THR A 41 6.29 -9.87 2.84
N SER A 42 6.52 -11.17 3.12
CA SER A 42 5.44 -12.15 3.23
C SER A 42 4.37 -11.76 4.26
N GLN A 43 4.77 -11.09 5.35
CA GLN A 43 3.83 -10.59 6.35
C GLN A 43 2.91 -9.51 5.77
N ASN A 44 3.46 -8.55 5.00
CA ASN A 44 2.65 -7.53 4.32
C ASN A 44 1.65 -8.16 3.34
N CYS A 45 2.03 -9.24 2.64
CA CYS A 45 1.10 -9.94 1.74
C CYS A 45 -0.07 -10.59 2.48
N ILE A 46 0.19 -11.25 3.61
CA ILE A 46 -0.84 -11.91 4.43
C ILE A 46 -1.81 -10.86 4.97
N GLU A 47 -1.29 -9.77 5.52
CA GLU A 47 -2.11 -8.68 6.07
C GLU A 47 -2.92 -7.98 4.97
N PHE A 48 -2.30 -7.67 3.83
CA PHE A 48 -2.97 -7.07 2.67
C PHE A 48 -4.13 -7.94 2.17
N TRP A 49 -3.90 -9.25 2.04
CA TRP A 49 -4.96 -10.19 1.63
C TRP A 49 -6.09 -10.25 2.65
N ALA A 50 -5.78 -10.31 3.94
CA ALA A 50 -6.80 -10.33 4.99
C ALA A 50 -7.67 -9.07 4.95
N LEU A 51 -7.07 -7.89 4.76
CA LEU A 51 -7.77 -6.61 4.74
C LEU A 51 -8.61 -6.38 3.47
N LEU A 52 -8.22 -6.96 2.33
CA LEU A 52 -9.05 -6.90 1.12
C LEU A 52 -10.28 -7.81 1.17
N ASN A 53 -10.22 -8.89 1.96
CA ASN A 53 -11.30 -9.88 2.05
C ASN A 53 -12.20 -9.68 3.28
N GLN A 54 -11.77 -8.91 4.27
CA GLN A 54 -12.67 -8.34 5.27
C GLN A 54 -13.40 -7.16 4.61
N ASP A 55 -14.72 -7.22 4.53
CA ASP A 55 -15.54 -6.05 4.20
C ASP A 55 -14.98 -4.83 4.96
N MET A 56 -14.68 -3.73 4.26
CA MET A 56 -13.95 -2.54 4.74
C MET A 56 -14.67 -1.73 5.85
N ASN A 57 -15.34 -2.39 6.80
CA ASN A 57 -16.11 -1.79 7.88
C ASN A 57 -15.46 -1.92 9.27
N LEU A 58 -14.28 -2.55 9.42
CA LEU A 58 -13.73 -2.85 10.75
C LEU A 58 -12.40 -2.17 11.11
N GLN A 59 -11.90 -1.20 10.33
CA GLN A 59 -10.63 -0.53 10.66
C GLN A 59 -10.66 1.00 10.82
N PHE A 60 -11.84 1.64 10.83
CA PHE A 60 -11.93 3.09 11.09
C PHE A 60 -12.57 3.46 12.43
N THR A 61 -12.89 2.49 13.30
CA THR A 61 -13.49 2.77 14.62
C THR A 61 -12.52 2.79 15.79
N ASP A 62 -11.26 2.38 15.63
CA ASP A 62 -10.31 2.30 16.76
C ASP A 62 -8.92 2.85 16.42
N MET A 63 -8.84 4.08 15.87
CA MET A 63 -7.59 4.85 15.85
C MET A 63 -7.84 6.35 16.07
#